data_AF-A0A2G8E5F4-F1
#
_entry.id   AF-A0A2G8E5F4-F1
#
_cell.length_a   1.000
_cell.length_b   1.000
_cell.length_c   1.000
_cell.angle_alpha   90.00
_cell.angle_beta   90.00
_cell.angle_gamma   90.00
#
_symmetry.space_group_name_H-M   'P 1'
#
loop_
_entity.id
_entity.type
_entity.pdbx_description
1 polymer ?
#
loop_
_entity_poly.entity_id
_entity_poly.type
_entity_poly.pdbx_seq_one_letter_code
_entity_poly.pdbx_strand_id
1 'polypeptide(L)'
;MDDSIKQRLSGLLELLRNPDIKSKQAAFNACHDDLTQVKEIVSWEKIVEVIKDETGVIFDARTASNMYGRSRRKVKPPESKVTPKNISGATESIQDVGTIETNKTAAQKKVSNPSELRNLRNRHIDLDDLKDGD
;
A
#
# COMPACT_ATOMS: atom_id res chain seq x y z
N MET A 1 -12.81 32.75 -0.86
CA MET A 1 -12.84 31.40 -0.25
C MET A 1 -11.48 30.72 -0.35
N ASP A 2 -10.76 30.94 -1.46
CA ASP A 2 -9.43 30.38 -1.69
C ASP A 2 -8.38 30.82 -0.66
N ASP A 3 -8.46 32.05 -0.13
CA ASP A 3 -7.52 32.53 0.91
C ASP A 3 -7.59 31.72 2.21
N SER A 4 -8.77 31.26 2.60
CA SER A 4 -8.92 30.38 3.79
C SER A 4 -8.36 28.99 3.56
N ILE A 5 -8.39 28.50 2.31
CA ILE A 5 -7.76 27.22 1.93
C ILE A 5 -6.24 27.37 1.95
N LYS A 6 -5.72 28.46 1.39
CA LYS A 6 -4.29 28.78 1.40
C LYS A 6 -3.74 28.90 2.82
N GLN A 7 -4.46 29.56 3.72
CA GLN A 7 -4.05 29.66 5.13
C GLN A 7 -3.94 28.29 5.79
N ARG A 8 -4.92 27.40 5.58
CA ARG A 8 -4.89 26.03 6.12
C ARG A 8 -3.81 25.16 5.47
N LEU A 9 -3.50 25.39 4.20
CA LEU A 9 -2.43 24.65 3.49
C LEU A 9 -1.05 25.29 3.65
N SER A 10 -0.90 26.40 4.37
CA SER A 10 0.33 27.17 4.45
C SER A 10 1.56 26.32 4.80
N GLY A 11 1.45 25.45 5.80
CA GLY A 11 2.51 24.52 6.18
C GLY A 11 2.89 23.53 5.06
N LEU A 12 1.89 23.02 4.31
CA LEU A 12 2.15 22.14 3.17
C LEU A 12 2.84 22.89 2.03
N LEU A 13 2.40 24.11 1.75
CA LEU A 13 2.95 24.94 0.68
C LEU A 13 4.41 25.32 0.98
N GLU A 14 4.71 25.67 2.23
CA GLU A 14 6.08 25.96 2.66
C GLU A 14 6.98 24.73 2.51
N LEU A 15 6.53 23.57 2.98
CA LEU A 15 7.26 22.31 2.84
C LEU A 15 7.47 21.90 1.38
N LEU A 16 6.54 22.21 0.48
CA LEU A 16 6.68 21.93 -0.95
C LEU A 16 7.57 22.94 -1.69
N ARG A 17 7.70 24.18 -1.20
CA ARG A 17 8.66 25.17 -1.72
C ARG A 17 10.09 24.88 -1.26
N ASN A 18 10.24 24.27 -0.08
CA ASN A 18 11.56 23.96 0.48
C ASN A 18 12.28 22.86 -0.34
N PRO A 19 13.46 23.15 -0.92
CA PRO A 19 14.20 22.16 -1.72
C PRO A 19 14.81 21.04 -0.87
N ASP A 20 15.01 21.28 0.43
CA ASP A 20 15.60 20.32 1.37
C ASP A 20 14.62 19.25 1.87
N ILE A 21 13.36 19.30 1.45
CA ILE A 21 12.40 18.29 1.87
C ILE A 21 12.75 16.92 1.28
N LYS A 22 12.87 15.93 2.17
CA LYS A 22 13.23 14.55 1.80
C LYS A 22 12.36 13.97 0.68
N SER A 23 11.07 14.31 0.65
CA SER A 23 10.15 13.93 -0.43
C SER A 23 8.81 14.66 -0.34
N LYS A 24 8.09 14.73 -1.45
CA LYS A 24 6.70 15.25 -1.49
C LYS A 24 5.77 14.48 -0.53
N GLN A 25 5.95 13.16 -0.40
CA GLN A 25 5.17 12.36 0.55
C GLN A 25 5.48 12.73 2.01
N ALA A 26 6.70 13.16 2.33
CA ALA A 26 7.03 13.64 3.67
C ALA A 26 6.24 14.91 4.01
N ALA A 27 6.08 15.84 3.05
CA ALA A 27 5.24 17.03 3.21
C ALA A 27 3.79 16.66 3.55
N PHE A 28 3.22 15.73 2.77
CA PHE A 28 1.86 15.23 3.00
C PHE A 28 1.70 14.44 4.31
N ASN A 29 2.77 13.83 4.83
CA ASN A 29 2.72 13.16 6.13
C ASN A 29 2.73 14.19 7.27
N ALA A 30 3.53 15.25 7.15
CA ALA A 30 3.66 16.29 8.16
C ALA A 30 2.39 17.15 8.28
N CYS A 31 1.72 17.44 7.16
CA CYS A 31 0.51 18.28 7.13
C CYS A 31 -0.79 17.47 6.97
N HIS A 32 -0.85 16.25 7.50
CA HIS A 32 -2.02 15.37 7.34
C HIS A 32 -3.30 15.98 7.93
N ASP A 33 -3.21 16.60 9.09
CA ASP A 33 -4.40 17.09 9.82
C ASP A 33 -4.97 18.33 9.13
N ASP A 34 -4.10 19.24 8.70
CA ASP A 34 -4.48 20.40 7.87
C ASP A 34 -5.14 19.96 6.56
N LEU A 35 -4.55 18.97 5.88
CA LEU A 35 -5.12 18.38 4.66
C LEU A 35 -6.48 17.73 4.92
N THR A 36 -6.69 17.12 6.09
CA THR A 36 -7.97 16.50 6.45
C THR A 36 -9.06 17.56 6.59
N GLN A 37 -8.77 18.65 7.31
CA GLN A 37 -9.71 19.76 7.49
C GLN A 37 -10.07 20.42 6.16
N VAL A 38 -9.06 20.64 5.30
CA VAL A 38 -9.29 21.24 3.97
C VAL A 38 -10.10 20.29 3.10
N LYS A 39 -9.82 18.99 3.14
CA LYS A 39 -10.54 18.00 2.33
C LYS A 39 -12.01 17.83 2.71
N GLU A 40 -12.40 18.14 3.93
CA GLU A 40 -13.82 18.17 4.33
C GLU A 40 -14.59 19.30 3.66
N ILE A 41 -13.89 20.37 3.25
CA ILE A 41 -14.49 21.59 2.70
C ILE A 41 -14.40 21.61 1.17
N VAL A 42 -13.32 21.10 0.60
CA VAL A 42 -13.03 21.17 -0.85
C VAL A 42 -12.66 19.83 -1.48
N SER A 43 -12.83 19.75 -2.80
CA SER A 43 -12.43 18.60 -3.60
C SER A 43 -10.91 18.54 -3.79
N TRP A 44 -10.42 17.36 -4.17
CA TRP A 44 -8.98 17.18 -4.43
C TRP A 44 -8.52 18.00 -5.64
N GLU A 45 -9.36 18.20 -6.66
CA GLU A 45 -8.99 19.05 -7.82
C GLU A 45 -8.66 20.47 -7.38
N LYS A 46 -9.47 21.04 -6.48
CA LYS A 46 -9.25 22.40 -6.00
C LYS A 46 -7.99 22.52 -5.15
N ILE A 47 -7.71 21.50 -4.34
CA ILE A 47 -6.49 21.45 -3.52
C ILE A 47 -5.24 21.41 -4.41
N VAL A 48 -5.21 20.56 -5.45
CA VAL A 48 -4.04 20.50 -6.35
C VAL A 48 -3.88 21.75 -7.21
N GLU A 49 -4.98 22.42 -7.58
CA GLU A 49 -4.93 23.71 -8.26
C GLU A 49 -4.25 24.77 -7.38
N VAL A 50 -4.68 24.91 -6.12
CA VAL A 50 -4.06 25.86 -5.17
C VAL A 50 -2.58 25.52 -4.93
N ILE A 51 -2.23 24.25 -4.78
CA ILE A 51 -0.83 23.83 -4.61
C ILE A 51 -0.01 24.19 -5.85
N LYS A 52 -0.54 23.94 -7.05
CA LYS A 52 0.14 24.26 -8.30
C LYS A 52 0.39 25.76 -8.44
N ASP A 53 -0.62 26.58 -8.16
CA ASP A 53 -0.52 28.04 -8.28
C ASP A 53 0.50 28.62 -7.29
N GLU A 54 0.58 28.07 -6.08
CA GLU A 54 1.46 28.59 -5.04
C GLU A 54 2.89 28.00 -5.08
N THR A 55 3.05 26.73 -5.43
CA THR A 55 4.36 26.04 -5.34
C THR A 55 4.96 25.76 -6.71
N GLY A 56 4.19 25.89 -7.79
CA GLY A 56 4.57 25.43 -9.13
C GLY A 56 4.60 23.90 -9.27
N VAL A 57 4.33 23.15 -8.19
CA VAL A 57 4.37 21.68 -8.22
C VAL A 57 3.07 21.13 -8.77
N ILE A 58 3.18 20.39 -9.86
CA ILE A 58 2.03 19.78 -10.53
C ILE A 58 1.73 18.42 -9.91
N PHE A 59 0.48 18.25 -9.48
CA PHE A 59 -0.06 16.99 -8.98
C PHE A 59 -1.38 16.66 -9.66
N ASP A 60 -1.60 15.38 -9.93
CA ASP A 60 -2.95 14.89 -10.22
C ASP A 60 -3.75 14.76 -8.92
N ALA A 61 -5.04 15.07 -8.98
CA ALA A 61 -5.95 14.89 -7.84
C ALA A 61 -5.93 13.45 -7.30
N ARG A 62 -5.81 12.45 -8.20
CA ARG A 62 -5.67 11.03 -7.82
C ARG A 62 -4.38 10.77 -7.05
N THR A 63 -3.28 11.37 -7.48
CA THR A 63 -1.97 11.25 -6.83
C THR A 63 -2.02 11.88 -5.43
N ALA A 64 -2.55 13.10 -5.31
CA ALA A 64 -2.72 13.77 -4.03
C ALA A 64 -3.60 12.96 -3.06
N SER A 65 -4.73 12.43 -3.55
CA SER A 65 -5.61 11.55 -2.76
C SER A 65 -4.91 10.27 -2.28
N ASN A 66 -4.13 9.62 -3.16
CA ASN A 66 -3.34 8.45 -2.79
C ASN A 66 -2.27 8.78 -1.74
N MET A 67 -1.60 9.93 -1.88
CA MET A 67 -0.58 10.39 -0.92
C MET A 67 -1.21 10.68 0.44
N TYR A 68 -2.35 11.35 0.48
CA TYR A 68 -3.13 11.57 1.69
C TYR A 68 -3.56 10.24 2.34
N GLY A 69 -4.07 9.30 1.56
CA GLY A 69 -4.45 7.97 2.03
C GLY A 69 -3.29 7.20 2.67
N ARG A 70 -2.06 7.41 2.19
CA ARG A 70 -0.83 6.85 2.80
C ARG A 70 -0.46 7.57 4.09
N SER A 71 -0.58 8.89 4.14
CA SER A 71 -0.34 9.68 5.35
C SER A 71 -1.27 9.25 6.49
N ARG A 72 -2.56 9.05 6.21
CA ARG A 72 -3.56 8.62 7.19
C ARG A 72 -3.21 7.31 7.90
N ARG A 73 -2.59 6.36 7.18
CA ARG A 73 -2.18 5.05 7.72
C ARG A 73 -0.96 5.14 8.64
N LYS A 74 -0.22 6.24 8.63
CA LYS A 74 0.91 6.49 9.53
C LYS A 74 0.49 7.20 10.81
N VAL A 75 -0.52 8.09 10.73
CA VAL A 75 -1.01 8.86 11.88
C VAL A 75 -1.98 8.04 12.73
N LYS A 76 -2.84 7.22 12.11
CA LYS A 76 -3.66 6.26 12.85
C LYS A 76 -2.87 4.95 12.99
N PRO A 77 -2.64 4.44 14.21
CA PRO A 77 -2.29 3.03 14.38
C PRO A 77 -3.32 2.21 13.60
N PRO A 78 -2.90 1.21 12.83
CA PRO A 78 -3.87 0.36 12.17
C PRO A 78 -4.75 -0.24 13.26
N GLU A 79 -6.03 0.14 13.32
CA GLU A 79 -7.02 -0.70 13.98
C GLU A 79 -6.87 -2.07 13.33
N SER A 80 -6.51 -3.04 14.15
CA SER A 80 -6.06 -4.37 13.78
C SER A 80 -7.09 -5.08 12.89
N LYS A 81 -7.12 -4.77 11.59
CA LYS A 81 -7.54 -5.73 10.58
C LYS A 81 -6.35 -6.62 10.34
N VAL A 82 -6.25 -7.60 11.22
CA VAL A 82 -5.37 -8.76 11.12
C VAL A 82 -5.52 -9.33 9.72
N THR A 83 -4.60 -8.96 8.84
CA THR A 83 -4.22 -9.76 7.68
C THR A 83 -2.70 -9.74 7.71
N PRO A 84 -2.04 -10.85 8.07
CA PRO A 84 -0.59 -10.88 8.18
C PRO A 84 -0.03 -10.84 6.77
N LYS A 85 0.35 -9.64 6.30
CA LYS A 85 1.23 -9.51 5.14
C LYS A 85 2.65 -9.41 5.67
N ASN A 86 3.25 -10.59 5.78
CA ASN A 86 4.62 -10.86 6.21
C ASN A 86 5.59 -9.87 5.54
N ILE A 87 6.22 -9.05 6.36
CA ILE A 87 7.28 -8.12 5.99
C ILE A 87 8.57 -8.93 6.12
N SER A 88 9.04 -9.51 5.01
CA SER A 88 10.37 -10.13 4.99
C SER A 88 11.40 -9.02 4.75
N GLY A 89 12.34 -8.86 5.69
CA GLY A 89 13.51 -8.00 5.49
C GLY A 89 14.28 -7.63 6.76
N ALA A 90 14.85 -8.62 7.45
CA ALA A 90 16.05 -8.53 8.31
C ALA A 90 16.28 -9.93 8.92
N THR A 91 17.03 -10.81 8.25
CA THR A 91 18.43 -11.16 8.55
C THR A 91 18.65 -11.90 9.88
N GLU A 92 19.02 -13.17 9.72
CA GLU A 92 19.95 -14.00 10.52
C GLU A 92 19.41 -14.99 11.57
N SER A 93 19.84 -16.25 11.38
CA SER A 93 19.97 -17.38 12.33
C SER A 93 18.66 -18.08 12.74
N ILE A 94 18.42 -19.37 12.51
CA ILE A 94 19.06 -20.57 13.09
C ILE A 94 18.58 -21.86 12.35
N GLN A 95 19.50 -22.81 12.11
CA GLN A 95 19.48 -24.31 12.09
C GLN A 95 18.15 -25.04 11.74
N ASP A 96 18.08 -25.87 10.68
CA ASP A 96 18.47 -27.30 10.59
C ASP A 96 17.62 -28.28 11.46
N VAL A 97 17.26 -29.44 10.86
CA VAL A 97 16.40 -30.55 11.34
C VAL A 97 14.88 -30.32 11.22
N GLY A 98 14.07 -31.17 10.56
CA GLY A 98 14.29 -32.45 9.90
C GLY A 98 12.99 -32.99 9.27
N THR A 99 13.17 -33.92 8.34
CA THR A 99 12.21 -34.85 7.68
C THR A 99 11.21 -35.49 8.65
N ILE A 100 9.94 -35.75 8.25
CA ILE A 100 9.25 -37.07 8.09
C ILE A 100 7.90 -36.89 7.33
N GLU A 101 7.65 -37.78 6.37
CA GLU A 101 6.41 -38.04 5.61
C GLU A 101 5.16 -38.29 6.50
N THR A 102 3.94 -38.16 5.97
CA THR A 102 3.03 -39.28 5.59
C THR A 102 1.62 -38.77 5.18
N ASN A 103 1.17 -39.26 4.02
CA ASN A 103 -0.19 -39.58 3.56
C ASN A 103 -1.43 -38.67 3.72
N LYS A 104 -2.05 -38.48 2.52
CA LYS A 104 -3.47 -38.50 2.18
C LYS A 104 -4.45 -37.79 3.12
N THR A 105 -4.86 -36.60 2.69
CA THR A 105 -6.27 -36.21 2.69
C THR A 105 -6.48 -35.17 1.60
N ALA A 106 -7.50 -35.41 0.77
CA ALA A 106 -7.99 -34.48 -0.23
C ALA A 106 -8.51 -33.23 0.49
N ALA A 107 -7.68 -32.20 0.58
CA ALA A 107 -8.08 -30.87 0.98
C ALA A 107 -7.23 -29.89 0.18
N GLN A 108 -7.89 -28.91 -0.44
CA GLN A 108 -7.34 -27.94 -1.37
C GLN A 108 -6.02 -27.33 -0.84
N LYS A 109 -4.89 -27.83 -1.34
CA LYS A 109 -3.56 -27.37 -0.95
C LYS A 109 -3.38 -25.96 -1.53
N LYS A 110 -3.66 -24.93 -0.71
CA LYS A 110 -3.33 -23.55 -1.05
C LYS A 110 -1.81 -23.45 -1.14
N VAL A 111 -1.30 -23.36 -2.36
CA VAL A 111 0.10 -23.03 -2.66
C VAL A 111 0.48 -21.75 -1.93
N SER A 112 1.35 -21.87 -0.93
CA SER A 112 1.76 -20.75 -0.07
C SER A 112 2.91 -19.95 -0.69
N ASN A 113 3.53 -20.50 -1.75
CA ASN A 113 4.82 -20.06 -2.26
C ASN A 113 4.84 -20.13 -3.81
N PRO A 114 5.45 -19.14 -4.48
CA PRO A 114 5.45 -19.04 -5.95
C PRO A 114 6.16 -20.20 -6.65
N SER A 115 7.10 -20.89 -5.99
CA SER A 115 7.74 -22.09 -6.52
C SER A 115 6.79 -23.29 -6.57
N GLU A 116 5.86 -23.40 -5.61
CA GLU A 116 4.85 -24.48 -5.64
C GLU A 116 3.83 -24.28 -6.77
N LEU A 117 3.53 -23.04 -7.14
CA LEU A 117 2.69 -22.72 -8.30
C LEU A 117 3.31 -23.23 -9.62
N ARG A 118 4.63 -23.11 -9.78
CA ARG A 118 5.33 -23.65 -10.96
C ARG A 118 5.23 -25.17 -11.02
N ASN A 119 5.41 -25.85 -9.88
CA ASN A 119 5.28 -27.29 -9.80
C ASN A 119 3.83 -27.75 -10.00
N LEU A 120 2.84 -26.97 -9.56
CA LEU A 120 1.43 -27.25 -9.80
C LEU A 120 1.07 -27.10 -11.28
N ARG A 121 1.57 -26.03 -11.94
CA ARG A 121 1.37 -25.81 -13.38
C ARG A 121 1.99 -26.93 -14.23
N ASN A 122 3.13 -27.48 -13.80
CA ASN A 122 3.85 -28.51 -14.53
C ASN A 122 3.34 -29.94 -14.24
N ARG A 123 2.24 -30.10 -13.50
CA ARG A 123 1.62 -31.43 -13.36
C ARG A 123 0.94 -31.81 -14.66
N HIS A 124 1.52 -32.78 -15.35
CA HIS A 124 0.84 -33.53 -16.40
C HIS A 124 -0.29 -34.33 -15.74
N ILE A 125 -1.53 -34.09 -16.19
CA ILE A 125 -2.67 -34.91 -15.78
C ILE A 125 -2.82 -35.93 -16.90
N ASP A 126 -2.48 -37.19 -16.62
CA ASP A 126 -2.75 -38.28 -17.54
C ASP A 126 -4.27 -38.52 -17.57
N LEU A 127 -4.85 -38.30 -18.75
CA LEU A 127 -6.28 -38.44 -19.00
C LEU A 127 -6.73 -39.91 -19.14
N ASP A 128 -5.78 -40.85 -19.17
CA ASP A 128 -6.06 -42.29 -19.28
C ASP A 128 -6.62 -42.91 -17.99
N ASP A 129 -6.44 -42.25 -16.83
CA ASP A 129 -7.00 -42.69 -15.54
C ASP A 129 -8.49 -42.28 -15.35
N LEU A 130 -9.12 -41.65 -16.36
CA LEU A 130 -10.52 -41.21 -16.29
C LEU A 130 -11.51 -42.24 -16.89
N LYS A 131 -11.20 -43.53 -16.78
CA LYS A 131 -12.11 -44.60 -17.21
C LYS A 131 -12.33 -45.60 -16.08
N ASP A 132 -13.21 -45.25 -15.15
CA ASP A 132 -14.05 -46.19 -14.41
C ASP A 132 -15.23 -45.41 -13.82
N GLY A 133 -16.31 -45.32 -14.59
CA GLY A 133 -17.63 -44.95 -14.11
C GLY A 133 -18.50 -46.19 -14.12
N ASP A 134 -18.70 -46.77 -12.94
CA ASP A 134 -19.84 -47.65 -12.62
C ASP A 134 -20.92 -46.82 -11.90
#